data_AF-A0A199VWE5-F1
#
_entry.id   AF-A0A199VWE5-F1
#
_cell.length_a   1.000
_cell.length_b   1.000
_cell.length_c   1.000
_cell.angle_alpha   90.00
_cell.angle_beta   90.00
_cell.angle_gamma   90.00
#
_symmetry.space_group_name_H-M   'P 1'
#
loop_
_entity.id
_entity.type
_entity.pdbx_description
1 polymer ?
#
loop_
_entity_poly.entity_id
_entity_poly.type
_entity_poly.pdbx_seq_one_letter_code
_entity_poly.pdbx_strand_id
1 'polypeptide(L)' 'SGGVETVDVGAAKSLVGSGHLYLDVRTIEEFNKGHPENALNVPYMFFTPQGKPLVPISLDEVWLAL' A
#
# COMPACT_ATOMS: atom_id res chain seq x y z
N SER A 1 21.28 -4.08 -0.02
CA SER A 1 20.92 -3.75 1.37
C SER A 1 19.55 -3.09 1.35
N GLY A 2 18.49 -3.83 1.65
CA GLY A 2 17.14 -3.27 1.71
C GLY A 2 16.96 -2.49 3.00
N GLY A 3 17.33 -1.21 3.00
CA GLY A 3 17.05 -0.30 4.10
C GLY A 3 15.63 0.23 4.03
N VAL A 4 15.04 0.55 5.18
CA VAL A 4 13.78 1.30 5.25
C VAL A 4 14.12 2.77 5.42
N GLU A 5 13.62 3.62 4.54
CA GLU A 5 13.78 5.07 4.63
C GLU A 5 12.41 5.72 4.86
N THR A 6 12.37 6.67 5.79
CA THR A 6 11.18 7.49 6.05
C THR A 6 11.38 8.85 5.39
N VAL A 7 10.38 9.30 4.63
CA VAL A 7 10.39 10.58 3.92
C VAL A 7 9.19 11.44 4.33
N ASP A 8 9.30 12.76 4.19
CA ASP A 8 8.16 13.67 4.34
C ASP A 8 7.25 13.66 3.10
N VAL A 9 6.11 14.35 3.21
CA VAL A 9 5.08 14.39 2.15
C VAL A 9 5.55 15.06 0.85
N GLY A 10 6.43 16.05 0.93
CA GLY A 10 6.97 16.76 -0.24
C GLY A 10 7.96 15.89 -1.01
N ALA A 11 8.83 15.18 -0.28
CA ALA A 11 9.72 14.18 -0.85
C ALA A 11 8.93 13.01 -1.48
N ALA A 12 7.92 12.48 -0.78
CA ALA A 12 7.04 11.43 -1.31
C ALA A 12 6.35 11.87 -2.62
N LYS A 13 5.80 13.09 -2.66
CA LYS A 13 5.19 13.65 -3.87
C LYS A 13 6.17 13.74 -5.05
N SER A 14 7.43 14.11 -4.78
CA SER A 14 8.48 14.19 -5.80
C SER A 14 8.87 12.81 -6.34
N LEU A 15 8.90 11.79 -5.48
CA LEU A 15 9.15 10.40 -5.89
C LEU A 15 8.04 9.88 -6.81
N VAL A 16 6.78 10.10 -6.44
CA VAL A 16 5.63 9.74 -7.29
C VAL A 16 5.69 10.48 -8.62
N GLY A 17 5.99 11.78 -8.61
CA GLY A 17 6.14 12.58 -9.83
C GLY A 17 7.30 12.16 -10.73
N SER A 18 8.29 11.44 -10.20
CA SER A 18 9.40 10.85 -10.98
C SER A 18 9.14 9.41 -11.43
N GLY A 19 7.92 8.89 -11.21
CA GLY A 19 7.50 7.57 -11.70
C GLY A 19 7.59 6.45 -10.67
N HIS A 20 7.85 6.74 -9.39
CA HIS A 20 7.81 5.73 -8.34
C HIS A 20 6.36 5.35 -8.00
N LEU A 21 6.13 4.07 -7.69
CA LEU A 21 4.83 3.57 -7.27
C LEU A 21 4.52 4.00 -5.82
N TYR A 22 3.33 4.56 -5.62
CA TYR A 22 2.81 4.84 -4.28
C TYR A 22 1.99 3.64 -3.79
N LEU A 23 2.54 2.86 -2.86
CA LEU A 23 1.82 1.75 -2.24
C LEU A 23 1.06 2.24 -1.01
N ASP A 24 -0.26 2.21 -1.08
CA ASP A 24 -1.15 2.60 0.03
C ASP A 24 -1.62 1.35 0.77
N VAL A 25 -1.19 1.20 2.03
CA VAL A 25 -1.49 0.03 2.85
C VAL A 25 -2.72 0.20 3.76
N ARG A 26 -3.45 1.30 3.61
CA ARG A 26 -4.66 1.59 4.39
C ARG A 26 -5.83 0.70 3.95
N THR A 27 -6.93 0.76 4.70
CA THR A 27 -8.16 0.06 4.33
C THR A 27 -8.71 0.56 2.99
N ILE A 28 -9.49 -0.30 2.30
CA ILE A 28 -10.16 0.06 1.06
C ILE A 28 -11.07 1.29 1.25
N GLU A 29 -11.72 1.41 2.41
CA GLU A 29 -12.59 2.55 2.73
C GLU A 29 -11.81 3.87 2.82
N GLU A 30 -10.66 3.87 3.50
CA GLU A 30 -9.79 5.05 3.59
C GLU A 30 -9.20 5.43 2.22
N PHE A 31 -8.82 4.44 1.42
CA PHE A 31 -8.33 4.66 0.07
C PHE A 31 -9.41 5.30 -0.82
N ASN A 32 -10.64 4.78 -0.77
CA ASN A 32 -11.75 5.30 -1.57
C ASN A 32 -12.21 6.71 -1.17
N LYS A 33 -11.96 7.13 0.08
CA LYS A 33 -12.19 8.53 0.52
C LYS A 33 -11.20 9.51 -0.13
N GLY A 34 -10.04 9.04 -0.56
CA GLY A 34 -9.03 9.82 -1.25
C GLY A 34 -7.65 9.20 -1.19
N HIS A 35 -6.94 9.27 -2.31
CA HIS A 35 -5.59 8.74 -2.48
C HIS A 35 -4.82 9.56 -3.53
N PRO A 36 -3.47 9.54 -3.50
CA PRO A 36 -2.65 10.10 -4.56
C PRO A 36 -2.94 9.43 -5.92
N GLU A 37 -2.78 10.20 -7.00
CA GLU A 37 -2.91 9.67 -8.36
C GLU A 37 -1.91 8.53 -8.60
N ASN A 38 -2.35 7.47 -9.30
CA ASN A 38 -1.57 6.25 -9.57
C ASN A 38 -1.12 5.47 -8.33
N ALA A 39 -1.72 5.72 -7.16
CA ALA A 39 -1.50 4.89 -5.99
C ALA A 39 -2.12 3.49 -6.16
N LEU A 40 -1.40 2.47 -5.70
CA LEU A 40 -1.89 1.10 -5.61
C LEU A 40 -2.26 0.80 -4.16
N ASN A 41 -3.50 0.42 -3.91
CA ASN A 41 -3.94 0.00 -2.59
C ASN A 41 -3.64 -1.49 -2.38
N VAL A 42 -2.84 -1.80 -1.36
CA VAL A 42 -2.64 -3.16 -0.86
C VAL A 42 -2.90 -3.11 0.65
N PRO A 43 -4.17 -3.24 1.08
CA PRO A 43 -4.54 -3.13 2.48
C PRO A 43 -3.74 -4.12 3.33
N TYR A 44 -2.93 -3.59 4.25
CA TYR A 44 -2.17 -4.42 5.18
C TYR A 44 -3.11 -4.86 6.30
N MET A 45 -3.91 -5.89 6.02
CA MET A 45 -4.88 -6.38 6.99
C MET A 45 -4.19 -7.16 8.10
N PHE A 46 -4.21 -6.51 9.28
CA PHE A 46 -4.13 -7.05 10.62
C PHE A 46 -4.27 -8.58 10.67
N PHE A 47 -3.14 -9.26 10.84
CA PHE A 47 -3.14 -10.62 11.38
C PHE A 47 -3.85 -10.56 12.73
N THR A 48 -5.03 -11.15 12.83
CA THR A 48 -5.50 -11.60 14.14
C THR A 48 -4.48 -12.62 14.67
N PRO A 49 -4.33 -12.84 15.98
CA PRO A 49 -3.51 -13.96 16.49
C PRO A 49 -3.88 -15.32 15.88
N GLN A 50 -5.06 -15.41 15.23
CA GLN A 50 -5.56 -16.58 14.51
C GLN A 50 -5.24 -16.58 12.99
N GLY A 51 -4.48 -15.61 12.48
CA GLY A 51 -3.90 -15.65 11.13
C GLY A 51 -4.86 -15.44 9.95
N LYS A 52 -6.09 -14.96 10.17
CA LYS A 52 -7.04 -14.71 9.07
C LYS A 52 -6.95 -13.27 8.54
N PRO A 53 -6.65 -13.06 7.25
CA PRO A 53 -6.84 -11.76 6.60
C PRO A 53 -8.33 -11.38 6.63
N LEU A 54 -8.63 -10.12 6.87
CA LEU A 54 -10.00 -9.58 6.84
C LEU A 54 -10.46 -9.24 5.40
N VAL A 55 -9.61 -9.45 4.38
CA VAL A 55 -9.94 -9.29 2.95
C VAL A 55 -10.18 -10.67 2.31
N PRO A 56 -11.05 -10.75 1.30
CA PRO A 56 -11.28 -11.98 0.54
C PRO A 56 -10.16 -12.33 -0.45
N ILE A 57 -9.06 -11.57 -0.50
CA ILE A 57 -7.92 -11.82 -1.40
C ILE A 57 -6.70 -12.27 -0.61
N SER A 58 -5.99 -13.27 -1.11
CA SER A 58 -4.76 -13.81 -0.51
C SER A 58 -3.53 -12.97 -0.86
N LEU A 59 -2.44 -13.08 -0.07
CA LEU A 59 -1.17 -12.42 -0.38
C LEU A 59 -0.62 -12.88 -1.74
N ASP A 60 -0.78 -14.15 -2.08
CA ASP A 60 -0.31 -14.71 -3.37
C ASP A 60 -1.03 -14.07 -4.57
N GLU A 61 -2.33 -13.78 -4.44
CA GLU A 61 -3.10 -13.06 -5.46
C GLU A 61 -2.65 -11.60 -5.60
N VAL A 62 -2.20 -10.97 -4.51
CA VAL A 62 -1.60 -9.63 -4.55
C VAL A 62 -0.26 -9.66 -5.30
N TRP A 63 0.58 -10.64 -5.01
CA TRP A 63 1.90 -10.78 -5.66
C TRP A 63 1.82 -11.07 -7.16
N LEU A 64 0.75 -11.72 -7.62
CA LEU A 64 0.52 -12.00 -9.05
C LEU A 64 -0.06 -10.80 -9.82
N ALA A 65 -0.62 -9.82 -9.12
CA ALA A 65 -1.21 -8.62 -9.70
C ALA A 65 -0.22 -7.44 -9.77
N LEU A 66 0.98 -7.60 -9.21
CA LEU A 66 2.11 -6.66 -9.18
C LEU A 66 3.18 -7.05 -10.20
#